data_AF-A0A7Y2V334-F1
#
_entry.id   AF-A0A7Y2V334-F1
#
_cell.length_a   1.000
_cell.length_b   1.000
_cell.length_c   1.000
_cell.angle_alpha   90.00
_cell.angle_beta   90.00
_cell.angle_gamma   90.00
#
_symmetry.space_group_name_H-M   'P 1'
#
loop_
_entity.id
_entity.type
_entity.pdbx_description
1 polymer ?
#
loop_
_entity_poly.entity_id
_entity_poly.type
_entity_poly.pdbx_seq_one_letter_code
_entity_poly.pdbx_strand_id
1 'polypeptide(L)'
;MRTNLIIILAALFLASCASNTPDCSGPQSRNLATAIDEAQGALANGCHAHFDRYYDTLLGAGEGDPKPENKRAFSEFLVWSSDQGLLSTRQAQNYYNRYFNVKFMSLRGDYNNCSHTCPNKQKVLFDMERELSDKERGLLKVSLDNKGYYRADQLYHEVELVLEATCTACAAAR
;
A
#
# COMPACT_ATOMS: atom_id res chain seq x y z
N MET A 1 12.42 73.66 -35.68
CA MET A 1 11.49 72.58 -36.10
C MET A 1 12.21 71.24 -35.96
N ARG A 2 11.50 70.23 -35.43
CA ARG A 2 11.83 68.80 -35.30
C ARG A 2 12.65 68.37 -34.08
N THR A 3 11.89 68.21 -33.00
CA THR A 3 11.93 67.11 -32.01
C THR A 3 12.47 65.79 -32.57
N ASN A 4 13.32 65.10 -31.79
CA ASN A 4 13.39 63.64 -31.82
C ASN A 4 13.76 63.11 -30.43
N LEU A 5 12.76 62.45 -29.85
CA LEU A 5 12.77 61.70 -28.60
C LEU A 5 13.48 60.36 -28.86
N ILE A 6 14.55 60.01 -28.13
CA ILE A 6 15.13 58.66 -28.18
C ILE A 6 14.83 57.99 -26.85
N ILE A 7 13.85 57.09 -26.87
CA ILE A 7 13.52 56.15 -25.79
C ILE A 7 14.41 54.92 -25.99
N ILE A 8 15.31 54.64 -25.06
CA ILE A 8 16.05 53.36 -25.03
C ILE A 8 15.33 52.43 -24.07
N LEU A 9 14.68 51.41 -24.64
CA LEU A 9 14.04 50.30 -23.97
C LEU A 9 15.07 49.50 -23.14
N ALA A 10 14.79 49.31 -21.85
CA ALA A 10 15.45 48.32 -21.01
C ALA A 10 14.93 46.92 -21.37
N ALA A 11 15.77 46.07 -21.97
CA ALA A 11 15.46 44.66 -22.19
C ALA A 11 15.67 43.88 -20.88
N LEU A 12 14.59 43.64 -20.15
CA LEU A 12 14.55 42.67 -19.05
C LEU A 12 14.58 41.26 -19.67
N PHE A 13 15.73 40.58 -19.57
CA PHE A 13 15.82 39.14 -19.82
C PHE A 13 15.06 38.40 -18.71
N LEU A 14 13.80 38.08 -18.95
CA LEU A 14 13.09 37.04 -18.19
C LEU A 14 13.69 35.69 -18.62
N ALA A 15 14.67 35.21 -17.86
CA ALA A 15 15.05 33.80 -17.90
C ALA A 15 13.84 32.99 -17.44
N SER A 16 13.07 32.46 -18.41
CA SER A 16 11.99 31.52 -18.15
C SER A 16 12.61 30.28 -17.51
N CYS A 17 12.30 30.03 -16.24
CA CYS A 17 12.60 28.74 -15.62
C CYS A 17 11.72 27.70 -16.32
N ALA A 18 12.27 26.99 -17.30
CA ALA A 18 11.67 25.76 -17.80
C ALA A 18 11.76 24.71 -16.66
N SER A 19 10.78 24.74 -15.76
CA SER A 19 10.57 23.68 -14.78
C SER A 19 10.05 22.46 -15.55
N ASN A 20 10.96 21.57 -15.94
CA ASN A 20 10.58 20.24 -16.42
C ASN A 20 9.82 19.56 -15.28
N THR A 21 8.52 19.36 -15.44
CA THR A 21 7.72 18.59 -14.49
C THR A 21 8.27 17.16 -14.44
N PRO A 22 8.52 16.59 -13.25
CA PRO A 22 9.01 15.22 -13.16
C PRO A 22 8.01 14.27 -13.83
N ASP A 23 8.51 13.35 -14.65
CA ASP A 23 7.69 12.30 -15.26
C ASP A 23 7.34 11.28 -14.17
N CYS A 24 6.10 11.31 -13.72
CA CYS A 24 5.58 10.39 -12.71
C CYS A 24 4.86 9.18 -13.34
N SER A 25 5.20 8.83 -14.59
CA SER A 25 4.90 7.53 -15.16
C SER A 25 5.41 6.44 -14.23
N GLY A 26 4.51 5.56 -13.78
CA GLY A 26 4.87 4.48 -12.86
C GLY A 26 5.79 3.44 -13.50
N PRO A 27 6.31 2.49 -12.70
CA PRO A 27 7.16 1.42 -13.20
C PRO A 27 6.51 0.68 -14.38
N GLN A 28 7.31 0.36 -15.39
CA GLN A 28 6.83 -0.35 -16.60
C GLN A 28 7.39 -1.77 -16.68
N SER A 29 8.46 -2.06 -15.92
CA SER A 29 9.08 -3.38 -15.94
C SER A 29 8.18 -4.46 -15.35
N ARG A 30 8.22 -5.65 -15.97
CA ARG A 30 7.63 -6.88 -15.41
C ARG A 30 8.55 -7.60 -14.43
N ASN A 31 9.82 -7.23 -14.37
CA ASN A 31 10.74 -7.72 -13.36
C ASN A 31 10.61 -6.87 -12.10
N LEU A 32 10.32 -7.49 -10.96
CA LEU A 32 10.05 -6.76 -9.73
C LEU A 32 11.23 -5.90 -9.26
N ALA A 33 12.46 -6.40 -9.36
CA ALA A 33 13.64 -5.66 -8.91
C ALA A 33 13.84 -4.38 -9.73
N THR A 34 13.77 -4.47 -11.05
CA THR A 34 13.82 -3.28 -11.92
C THR A 34 12.64 -2.34 -11.66
N ALA A 35 11.43 -2.86 -11.46
CA ALA A 35 10.27 -2.03 -11.16
C ALA A 35 10.41 -1.28 -9.83
N ILE A 36 11.04 -1.90 -8.81
CA ILE A 36 11.37 -1.25 -7.55
C ILE A 36 12.36 -0.11 -7.78
N ASP A 37 13.44 -0.34 -8.53
CA ASP A 37 14.43 0.70 -8.84
C ASP A 37 13.79 1.89 -9.57
N GLU A 38 12.91 1.61 -10.54
CA GLU A 38 12.13 2.64 -11.26
C GLU A 38 11.22 3.44 -10.30
N ALA A 39 10.50 2.75 -9.41
CA ALA A 39 9.62 3.39 -8.42
C ALA A 39 10.42 4.26 -7.45
N GLN A 40 11.55 3.77 -6.94
CA GLN A 40 12.43 4.51 -6.04
C GLN A 40 12.98 5.76 -6.73
N GLY A 41 13.43 5.64 -7.98
CA GLY A 41 13.89 6.76 -8.78
C GLY A 41 12.81 7.83 -8.99
N ALA A 42 11.59 7.43 -9.35
CA ALA A 42 10.49 8.37 -9.52
C ALA A 42 10.10 9.07 -8.20
N LEU A 43 10.02 8.30 -7.11
CA LEU A 43 9.69 8.84 -5.79
C LEU A 43 10.77 9.82 -5.31
N ALA A 44 12.05 9.48 -5.45
CA ALA A 44 13.15 10.38 -5.09
C ALA A 44 13.16 11.70 -5.88
N ASN A 45 12.57 11.70 -7.09
CA ASN A 45 12.46 12.86 -7.96
C ASN A 45 11.14 13.64 -7.81
N GLY A 46 10.41 13.45 -6.70
CA GLY A 46 9.27 14.29 -6.33
C GLY A 46 7.89 13.72 -6.66
N CYS A 47 7.79 12.46 -7.10
CA CYS A 47 6.51 11.81 -7.41
C CYS A 47 5.80 11.22 -6.18
N HIS A 48 5.99 11.78 -4.98
CA HIS A 48 5.50 11.22 -3.71
C HIS A 48 3.99 10.95 -3.69
N ALA A 49 3.19 11.81 -4.34
CA ALA A 49 1.74 11.68 -4.40
C ALA A 49 1.25 10.41 -5.13
N HIS A 50 2.14 9.72 -5.86
CA HIS A 50 1.82 8.52 -6.62
C HIS A 50 2.20 7.22 -5.90
N PHE A 51 2.63 7.29 -4.63
CA PHE A 51 3.10 6.13 -3.88
C PHE A 51 2.13 4.93 -3.93
N ASP A 52 0.83 5.17 -3.67
CA ASP A 52 -0.18 4.10 -3.70
C ASP A 52 -0.25 3.39 -5.04
N ARG A 53 -0.23 4.17 -6.13
CA ARG A 53 -0.25 3.64 -7.49
C ARG A 53 1.02 2.85 -7.79
N TYR A 54 2.18 3.35 -7.38
CA TYR A 54 3.44 2.65 -7.57
C TYR A 54 3.47 1.34 -6.79
N TYR A 55 3.03 1.34 -5.53
CA TYR A 55 2.94 0.13 -4.74
C TYR A 55 2.03 -0.93 -5.37
N ASP A 56 0.87 -0.51 -5.92
CA ASP A 56 -0.01 -1.41 -6.66
C ASP A 56 0.63 -1.95 -7.95
N THR A 57 1.36 -1.10 -8.68
CA THR A 57 2.13 -1.49 -9.87
C THR A 57 3.22 -2.50 -9.52
N LEU A 58 3.91 -2.31 -8.39
CA LEU A 58 4.90 -3.26 -7.89
C LEU A 58 4.28 -4.60 -7.54
N LEU A 59 3.10 -4.62 -6.90
CA LEU A 59 2.37 -5.87 -6.66
C LEU A 59 2.07 -6.59 -7.98
N GLY A 60 1.62 -5.87 -9.01
CA GLY A 60 1.42 -6.43 -10.35
C GLY A 60 2.70 -6.96 -11.00
N ALA A 61 3.83 -6.26 -10.85
CA ALA A 61 5.13 -6.76 -11.31
C ALA A 61 5.56 -8.02 -10.54
N GLY A 62 5.33 -8.07 -9.23
CA GLY A 62 5.61 -9.23 -8.39
C GLY A 62 4.74 -10.46 -8.73
N GLU A 63 3.49 -10.27 -9.16
CA GLU A 63 2.66 -11.35 -9.70
C GLU A 63 3.17 -11.87 -11.04
N GLY A 64 3.77 -11.00 -11.85
CA GLY A 64 4.39 -11.37 -13.13
C GLY A 64 5.76 -12.04 -12.98
N ASP A 65 6.42 -11.88 -11.83
CA ASP A 65 7.74 -12.44 -11.49
C ASP A 65 7.74 -13.02 -10.06
N PRO A 66 6.93 -14.06 -9.79
CA PRO A 66 6.69 -14.54 -8.43
C PRO A 66 7.89 -15.30 -7.87
N LYS A 67 8.37 -14.89 -6.70
CA LYS A 67 9.52 -15.50 -6.02
C LYS A 67 9.34 -15.48 -4.50
N PRO A 68 9.81 -16.49 -3.75
CA PRO A 68 9.78 -16.50 -2.29
C PRO A 68 10.39 -15.24 -1.64
N GLU A 69 11.30 -14.60 -2.35
CA GLU A 69 12.14 -13.51 -1.85
C GLU A 69 11.46 -12.15 -2.03
N ASN A 70 10.39 -12.09 -2.84
CA ASN A 70 9.65 -10.86 -3.09
C ASN A 70 9.11 -10.26 -1.79
N LYS A 71 8.73 -11.09 -0.82
CA LYS A 71 8.30 -10.64 0.52
C LYS A 71 9.37 -9.76 1.19
N ARG A 72 10.64 -10.15 1.07
CA ARG A 72 11.78 -9.36 1.57
C ARG A 72 11.96 -8.08 0.75
N ALA A 73 11.88 -8.16 -0.57
CA ALA A 73 12.01 -6.98 -1.44
C ALA A 73 10.94 -5.91 -1.13
N PHE A 74 9.68 -6.30 -0.93
CA PHE A 74 8.62 -5.38 -0.50
C PHE A 74 8.87 -4.79 0.89
N SER A 75 9.37 -5.60 1.83
CA SER A 75 9.76 -5.10 3.15
C SER A 75 10.88 -4.06 3.05
N GLU A 76 11.92 -4.31 2.26
CA GLU A 76 13.05 -3.41 2.07
C GLU A 76 12.62 -2.11 1.37
N PHE A 77 11.76 -2.20 0.35
CA PHE A 77 11.16 -1.02 -0.31
C PHE A 77 10.36 -0.15 0.68
N LEU A 78 9.56 -0.77 1.55
CA LEU A 78 8.74 -0.05 2.54
C LEU A 78 9.58 0.59 3.65
N VAL A 79 10.66 -0.08 4.10
CA VAL A 79 11.62 0.51 5.05
C VAL A 79 12.31 1.71 4.41
N TRP A 80 12.86 1.54 3.20
CA TRP A 80 13.46 2.65 2.45
C TRP A 80 12.49 3.82 2.28
N SER A 81 11.22 3.54 1.95
CA SER A 81 10.19 4.57 1.79
C SER A 81 9.93 5.33 3.09
N SER A 82 9.99 4.64 4.24
CA SER A 82 9.93 5.28 5.54
C SER A 82 11.15 6.14 5.83
N ASP A 83 12.35 5.67 5.47
CA ASP A 83 13.61 6.39 5.70
C ASP A 83 13.71 7.66 4.83
N GLN A 84 13.12 7.65 3.64
CA GLN A 84 12.98 8.82 2.77
C GLN A 84 11.86 9.79 3.22
N GLY A 85 11.12 9.46 4.29
CA GLY A 85 10.01 10.28 4.78
C GLY A 85 8.76 10.26 3.89
N LEU A 86 8.66 9.31 2.95
CA LEU A 86 7.48 9.12 2.10
C LEU A 86 6.31 8.54 2.90
N LEU A 87 6.63 7.68 3.86
CA LEU A 87 5.69 7.04 4.77
C LEU A 87 6.16 7.24 6.22
N SER A 88 5.23 7.29 7.15
CA SER A 88 5.56 6.99 8.55
C SER A 88 5.85 5.49 8.72
N THR A 89 6.60 5.12 9.76
CA THR A 89 6.85 3.72 10.12
C THR A 89 5.55 2.91 10.26
N ARG A 90 4.50 3.53 10.81
CA ARG A 90 3.18 2.90 10.94
C ARG A 90 2.54 2.64 9.58
N GLN A 91 2.64 3.58 8.63
CA GLN A 91 2.13 3.37 7.27
C GLN A 91 2.89 2.25 6.57
N ALA A 92 4.22 2.25 6.62
CA ALA A 92 5.04 1.18 6.04
C ALA A 92 4.66 -0.21 6.60
N GLN A 93 4.50 -0.32 7.93
CA GLN A 93 4.01 -1.55 8.56
C GLN A 93 2.60 -1.94 8.08
N ASN A 94 1.70 -0.98 7.86
CA ASN A 94 0.35 -1.25 7.39
C ASN A 94 0.34 -1.78 5.94
N TYR A 95 1.12 -1.21 5.02
CA TYR A 95 1.26 -1.77 3.66
C TYR A 95 1.77 -3.20 3.71
N TYR A 96 2.83 -3.45 4.50
CA TYR A 96 3.37 -4.79 4.61
C TYR A 96 2.36 -5.78 5.21
N ASN A 97 1.71 -5.40 6.32
CA ASN A 97 0.79 -6.29 7.03
C ASN A 97 -0.44 -6.66 6.22
N ARG A 98 -0.95 -5.73 5.42
CA ARG A 98 -2.12 -5.95 4.56
C ARG A 98 -1.89 -7.13 3.60
N TYR A 99 -0.74 -7.18 2.94
CA TYR A 99 -0.45 -8.16 1.87
C TYR A 99 0.38 -9.36 2.33
N PHE A 100 1.34 -9.18 3.25
CA PHE A 100 2.40 -10.15 3.52
C PHE A 100 2.43 -10.69 4.95
N ASN A 101 1.55 -10.21 5.83
CA ASN A 101 1.38 -10.78 7.17
C ASN A 101 0.15 -11.69 7.21
N VAL A 102 0.29 -12.78 7.95
CA VAL A 102 -0.77 -13.76 8.22
C VAL A 102 -1.89 -13.15 9.06
N LYS A 103 -1.55 -12.29 10.04
CA LYS A 103 -2.53 -11.67 10.93
C LYS A 103 -3.33 -10.60 10.21
N PHE A 104 -4.63 -10.53 10.52
CA PHE A 104 -5.55 -9.54 9.96
C PHE A 104 -5.45 -8.20 10.69
N MET A 105 -5.36 -7.13 9.92
CA MET A 105 -5.45 -5.76 10.41
C MET A 105 -6.89 -5.39 10.78
N SER A 106 -7.86 -5.93 10.04
CA SER A 106 -9.31 -5.83 10.29
C SER A 106 -9.74 -6.42 11.64
N LEU A 107 -8.93 -7.31 12.23
CA LEU A 107 -9.19 -7.93 13.54
C LEU A 107 -8.62 -7.14 14.75
N ARG A 108 -8.08 -5.94 14.55
CA ARG A 108 -7.41 -5.16 15.64
C ARG A 108 -8.35 -4.55 16.70
N GLY A 109 -9.64 -4.85 16.67
CA GLY A 109 -10.63 -4.31 17.60
C GLY A 109 -10.82 -5.15 18.87
N ASP A 110 -11.44 -4.55 19.89
CA ASP A 110 -11.86 -5.27 21.10
C ASP A 110 -13.19 -6.00 20.84
N TYR A 111 -13.10 -7.32 20.72
CA TYR A 111 -14.24 -8.23 20.55
C TYR A 111 -14.58 -8.98 21.85
N ASN A 112 -14.48 -8.27 22.98
CA ASN A 112 -14.56 -8.86 24.32
C ASN A 112 -15.93 -8.68 25.00
N ASN A 113 -16.87 -7.93 24.42
CA ASN A 113 -18.19 -7.71 25.01
C ASN A 113 -19.31 -7.88 23.96
N CYS A 114 -20.44 -8.43 24.40
CA CYS A 114 -21.58 -8.77 23.53
C CYS A 114 -22.18 -7.57 22.80
N SER A 115 -22.30 -6.43 23.49
CA SER A 115 -22.93 -5.20 22.97
C SER A 115 -22.16 -4.59 21.81
N HIS A 116 -20.83 -4.73 21.79
CA HIS A 116 -19.98 -4.20 20.75
C HIS A 116 -19.71 -5.25 19.66
N THR A 117 -19.48 -6.51 20.04
CA THR A 117 -19.02 -7.56 19.12
C THR A 117 -20.12 -7.98 18.16
N CYS A 118 -21.32 -8.28 18.66
CA CYS A 118 -22.36 -8.91 17.84
C CYS A 118 -23.00 -8.00 16.80
N PRO A 119 -23.27 -6.70 17.07
CA PRO A 119 -23.73 -5.79 16.03
C PRO A 119 -22.71 -5.58 14.90
N ASN A 120 -21.41 -5.73 15.20
CA ASN A 120 -20.33 -5.49 14.24
C ASN A 120 -19.82 -6.76 13.54
N LYS A 121 -20.23 -7.96 13.97
CA LYS A 121 -19.75 -9.26 13.44
C LYS A 121 -19.66 -9.28 11.91
N GLN A 122 -20.76 -8.95 11.23
CA GLN A 122 -20.83 -9.01 9.77
C GLN A 122 -19.83 -8.08 9.09
N LYS A 123 -19.66 -6.88 9.64
CA LYS A 123 -18.71 -5.89 9.12
C LYS A 123 -17.27 -6.40 9.27
N VAL A 124 -16.94 -6.99 10.41
CA VAL A 124 -15.59 -7.52 10.69
C VAL A 124 -15.26 -8.66 9.73
N LEU A 125 -16.16 -9.63 9.56
CA LEU A 125 -15.96 -10.75 8.65
C LEU A 125 -15.80 -10.28 7.20
N PHE A 126 -16.61 -9.32 6.77
CA PHE A 126 -16.49 -8.73 5.43
C PHE A 126 -15.16 -7.98 5.22
N ASP A 127 -14.71 -7.21 6.20
CA ASP A 127 -13.42 -6.52 6.13
C ASP A 127 -12.26 -7.52 6.12
N MET A 128 -12.36 -8.62 6.87
CA MET A 128 -11.38 -9.70 6.85
C MET A 128 -11.37 -10.46 5.53
N GLU A 129 -12.51 -10.77 4.94
CA GLU A 129 -12.62 -11.44 3.64
C GLU A 129 -11.93 -10.61 2.54
N ARG A 130 -12.16 -9.28 2.53
CA ARG A 130 -11.45 -8.37 1.62
C ARG A 130 -9.95 -8.39 1.84
N GLU A 131 -9.51 -8.37 3.09
CA GLU A 131 -8.08 -8.45 3.42
C GLU A 131 -7.48 -9.82 3.07
N LEU A 132 -8.27 -10.91 3.09
CA LEU A 132 -7.82 -12.23 2.66
C LEU A 132 -7.48 -12.24 1.16
N SER A 133 -8.23 -11.53 0.33
CA SER A 133 -7.89 -11.33 -1.09
C SER A 133 -6.58 -10.55 -1.28
N ASP A 134 -6.32 -9.53 -0.44
CA ASP A 134 -5.03 -8.84 -0.43
C ASP A 134 -3.91 -9.80 0.01
N LYS A 135 -4.16 -10.66 0.99
CA LYS A 135 -3.20 -11.69 1.43
C LYS A 135 -2.96 -12.75 0.37
N GLU A 136 -3.97 -13.17 -0.39
CA GLU A 136 -3.79 -14.05 -1.55
C GLU A 136 -2.83 -13.41 -2.55
N ARG A 137 -3.03 -12.12 -2.85
CA ARG A 137 -2.17 -11.37 -3.75
C ARG A 137 -0.72 -11.36 -3.26
N GLY A 138 -0.46 -10.97 -2.01
CA GLY A 138 0.89 -10.86 -1.47
C GLY A 138 1.55 -12.21 -1.13
N LEU A 139 0.91 -13.01 -0.30
CA LEU A 139 1.46 -14.29 0.16
C LEU A 139 1.52 -15.31 -0.97
N LEU A 140 0.44 -15.50 -1.72
CA LEU A 140 0.40 -16.56 -2.74
C LEU A 140 0.96 -16.09 -4.09
N LYS A 141 0.37 -15.03 -4.67
CA LYS A 141 0.68 -14.65 -6.07
C LYS A 141 2.01 -13.94 -6.23
N VAL A 142 2.41 -13.10 -5.27
CA VAL A 142 3.69 -12.37 -5.34
C VAL A 142 4.84 -13.17 -4.74
N SER A 143 4.62 -13.86 -3.62
CA SER A 143 5.71 -14.45 -2.82
C SER A 143 5.69 -15.97 -2.68
N LEU A 144 4.77 -16.69 -3.32
CA LEU A 144 4.71 -18.16 -3.27
C LEU A 144 4.68 -18.76 -1.85
N ASP A 145 4.31 -17.96 -0.84
CA ASP A 145 4.15 -18.31 0.57
C ASP A 145 2.80 -19.01 0.79
N ASN A 146 2.65 -20.17 0.17
CA ASN A 146 1.46 -21.02 0.27
C ASN A 146 1.09 -21.28 1.74
N LYS A 147 2.08 -21.61 2.56
CA LYS A 147 1.88 -21.90 3.99
C LYS A 147 1.36 -20.67 4.74
N GLY A 148 1.92 -19.49 4.47
CA GLY A 148 1.45 -18.23 5.03
C GLY A 148 0.01 -17.94 4.64
N TYR A 149 -0.34 -18.10 3.35
CA TYR A 149 -1.70 -17.88 2.87
C TYR A 149 -2.71 -18.83 3.53
N TYR A 150 -2.47 -20.15 3.51
CA TYR A 150 -3.38 -21.12 4.14
C TYR A 150 -3.51 -20.90 5.65
N ARG A 151 -2.47 -20.38 6.32
CA ARG A 151 -2.59 -20.01 7.73
C ARG A 151 -3.49 -18.79 7.93
N ALA A 152 -3.48 -17.82 7.02
CA ALA A 152 -4.37 -16.67 7.07
C ALA A 152 -5.82 -17.08 6.78
N ASP A 153 -6.05 -17.93 5.78
CA ASP A 153 -7.35 -18.52 5.46
C ASP A 153 -7.94 -19.31 6.64
N GLN A 154 -7.12 -20.17 7.27
CA GLN A 154 -7.53 -20.88 8.49
C GLN A 154 -7.89 -19.90 9.62
N LEU A 155 -7.10 -18.85 9.82
CA LEU A 155 -7.38 -17.84 10.86
C LEU A 155 -8.71 -17.11 10.59
N TYR A 156 -9.06 -16.85 9.34
CA TYR A 156 -10.37 -16.29 8.98
C TYR A 156 -11.52 -17.18 9.44
N HIS A 157 -11.47 -18.48 9.13
CA HIS A 157 -12.49 -19.44 9.56
C HIS A 157 -12.52 -19.65 11.08
N GLU A 158 -11.37 -19.66 11.74
CA GLU A 158 -11.29 -19.72 13.21
C GLU A 158 -12.01 -18.52 13.85
N VAL A 159 -11.82 -17.31 13.30
CA VAL A 159 -12.46 -16.09 13.81
C VAL A 159 -13.97 -16.10 13.53
N GLU A 160 -14.39 -16.52 12.35
CA GLU A 160 -15.80 -16.67 12.00
C GLU A 160 -16.53 -17.57 13.01
N LEU A 161 -15.96 -18.74 13.30
CA LEU A 161 -16.50 -19.67 14.28
C LEU A 161 -16.57 -19.06 15.68
N VAL A 162 -15.50 -18.40 16.13
CA VAL A 162 -15.44 -17.79 17.47
C VAL A 162 -16.47 -16.67 17.62
N LEU A 163 -16.59 -15.80 16.60
CA LEU A 163 -17.57 -14.71 16.63
C LEU A 163 -19.00 -15.23 16.60
N GLU A 164 -19.28 -16.28 15.81
CA GLU A 164 -20.59 -16.93 15.79
C GLU A 164 -20.94 -17.50 17.17
N ALA A 165 -20.07 -18.35 17.73
CA ALA A 165 -20.26 -18.96 19.03
C ALA A 165 -20.43 -17.91 20.15
N THR A 166 -19.63 -16.84 20.11
CA THR A 166 -19.74 -15.72 21.05
C THR A 166 -21.13 -15.10 20.98
N CYS A 167 -21.63 -14.83 19.78
CA CYS A 167 -22.93 -14.19 19.62
C CYS A 167 -24.11 -15.10 19.92
N THR A 168 -24.00 -16.41 19.64
CA THR A 168 -24.99 -17.39 20.10
C THR A 168 -25.06 -17.41 21.64
N ALA A 169 -23.91 -17.43 22.32
CA ALA A 169 -23.86 -17.41 23.78
C ALA A 169 -24.44 -16.11 24.36
N CYS A 170 -24.11 -14.96 23.77
CA CYS A 170 -24.67 -13.66 24.15
C CYS A 170 -26.20 -13.60 23.99
N ALA A 171 -26.75 -14.27 22.97
CA ALA A 171 -28.20 -14.32 22.74
C ALA A 171 -28.90 -15.24 23.76
N ALA A 172 -28.27 -16.34 24.16
CA ALA A 172 -28.82 -17.28 25.15
C ALA A 172 -28.74 -16.76 26.60
N ALA A 173 -27.84 -15.82 26.88
CA ALA A 173 -27.70 -15.18 28.19
C ALA A 173 -28.64 -13.98 28.41
N ARG A 174 -29.44 -13.62 27.39
CA ARG A 174 -30.49 -12.59 27.47
C ARG A 174 -31.82 -13.20 27.84
#